data_AF-A0A6A4ZMT5-F1
#
_entry.id   AF-A0A6A4ZMT5-F1
#
_cell.length_a   1.000
_cell.length_b   1.000
_cell.length_c   1.000
_cell.angle_alpha   90.00
_cell.angle_beta   90.00
_cell.angle_gamma   90.00
#
_symmetry.space_group_name_H-M   'P 1'
#
loop_
_entity.id
_entity.type
_entity.pdbx_description
1 polymer ?
#
loop_
_entity_poly.entity_id
_entity_poly.type
_entity_poly.pdbx_seq_one_letter_code
_entity_poly.pdbx_strand_id
1 'polypeptide(L)'
;MADTATSREREPILKRPRKPSIGRRQLGVLPVAMITYFNVSGGPWGSEPIISSCGPLIGILAVSIFPWIWCLPTALLFAELFSAFPTDSSFCTWVGLAFGRPMGFHVGYWSWVGGVIDNAIYPCLIVDSIISITSGGILGGQDISNENTAFGVKFAARVSIAILFMVPTLFSIKIVGRTMLVLAIIVAMPFVVLVVVAIPQVNPSNWLVVSEDVRV
;
A
#
# COMPACT_ATOMS: atom_id res chain seq x y z
N MET A 1 -15.83 -39.05 -17.81
CA MET A 1 -15.30 -37.69 -18.12
C MET A 1 -15.01 -36.84 -16.86
N ALA A 2 -15.47 -37.23 -15.66
CA ALA A 2 -15.17 -36.53 -14.40
C ALA A 2 -13.77 -36.87 -13.81
N ASP A 3 -13.20 -38.05 -14.11
CA ASP A 3 -11.90 -38.50 -13.57
C ASP A 3 -10.67 -37.74 -14.09
N THR A 4 -10.79 -37.07 -15.23
CA THR A 4 -9.65 -36.37 -15.86
C THR A 4 -9.42 -34.99 -15.25
N ALA A 5 -10.44 -34.40 -14.62
CA ALA A 5 -10.33 -33.10 -13.95
C ALA A 5 -9.63 -33.25 -12.60
N THR A 6 -10.00 -34.28 -11.83
CA THR A 6 -9.41 -34.60 -10.53
C THR A 6 -7.97 -35.13 -10.66
N SER A 7 -7.63 -35.81 -11.77
CA SER A 7 -6.25 -36.24 -12.05
C SER A 7 -5.35 -35.07 -12.47
N ARG A 8 -5.83 -34.17 -13.34
CA ARG A 8 -5.15 -32.89 -13.68
C ARG A 8 -4.91 -32.03 -12.45
N GLU A 9 -5.80 -32.14 -11.47
CA GLU A 9 -5.75 -31.40 -10.23
C GLU A 9 -4.63 -31.86 -9.30
N ARG A 10 -4.22 -33.13 -9.40
CA ARG A 10 -3.10 -33.71 -8.62
C ARG A 10 -1.73 -33.52 -9.26
N GLU A 11 -1.66 -33.21 -10.56
CA GLU A 11 -0.37 -33.00 -11.21
C GLU A 11 0.30 -31.69 -10.74
N PRO A 12 1.61 -31.71 -10.45
CA PRO A 12 2.34 -30.51 -10.09
C PRO A 12 2.20 -29.49 -11.23
N ILE A 13 1.94 -28.23 -10.88
CA ILE A 13 1.61 -27.15 -11.84
C ILE A 13 2.71 -27.00 -12.92
N LEU A 14 3.96 -27.34 -12.57
CA LEU A 14 5.13 -27.41 -13.47
C LEU A 14 4.99 -28.39 -14.65
N LYS A 15 4.20 -29.47 -14.52
CA LYS A 15 3.99 -30.48 -15.58
C LYS A 15 2.84 -30.14 -16.51
N ARG A 16 2.02 -29.13 -16.19
CA ARG A 16 0.89 -28.76 -17.05
C ARG A 16 1.40 -28.16 -18.36
N PRO A 17 0.85 -28.58 -19.51
CA PRO A 17 1.29 -28.05 -20.81
C PRO A 17 1.10 -26.53 -20.84
N ARG A 18 2.20 -25.82 -21.13
CA ARG A 18 2.26 -24.36 -21.21
C ARG A 18 1.30 -23.89 -22.30
N LYS A 19 0.21 -23.23 -21.92
CA LYS A 19 -0.62 -22.52 -22.90
C LYS A 19 0.19 -21.31 -23.36
N PRO A 20 0.54 -21.17 -24.65
CA PRO A 20 1.24 -19.99 -25.11
C PRO A 20 0.34 -18.78 -24.85
N SER A 21 0.73 -17.93 -23.90
CA SER A 21 0.07 -16.65 -23.70
C SER A 21 0.44 -15.76 -24.87
N ILE A 22 -0.41 -15.73 -25.89
CA ILE A 22 -0.42 -14.68 -26.92
C ILE A 22 -1.02 -13.41 -26.26
N GLY A 23 -0.45 -13.02 -25.12
CA GLY A 23 -0.86 -11.87 -24.32
C GLY A 23 0.03 -10.71 -24.70
N ARG A 24 -0.50 -9.79 -25.52
CA ARG A 24 0.16 -8.51 -25.83
C ARG A 24 0.49 -7.83 -24.51
N ARG A 25 1.77 -7.51 -24.23
CA ARG A 25 2.18 -6.78 -23.02
C ARG A 25 1.37 -5.49 -22.92
N GLN A 26 0.40 -5.45 -22.01
CA GLN A 26 -0.52 -4.31 -21.90
C GLN A 26 0.07 -3.16 -21.09
N LEU A 27 1.15 -3.42 -20.34
CA LEU A 27 1.78 -2.49 -19.41
C LEU A 27 3.29 -2.45 -19.63
N GLY A 28 3.85 -1.23 -19.73
CA GLY A 28 5.30 -1.02 -19.77
C GLY A 28 5.93 -1.14 -18.38
N VAL A 29 7.27 -1.14 -18.33
CA VAL A 29 8.04 -1.25 -17.08
C VAL A 29 7.72 -0.10 -16.11
N LEU A 30 7.61 1.13 -16.62
CA LEU A 30 7.37 2.31 -15.81
C LEU A 30 5.99 2.29 -15.12
N PRO A 31 4.86 2.04 -15.82
CA PRO A 31 3.57 1.89 -15.15
C PRO A 31 3.54 0.73 -14.13
N VAL A 32 4.21 -0.40 -14.41
CA VAL A 32 4.31 -1.50 -13.45
C VAL A 32 5.04 -1.04 -12.19
N ALA A 33 6.20 -0.39 -12.33
CA ALA A 33 6.96 0.14 -11.20
C ALA A 33 6.14 1.15 -10.37
N MET A 34 5.41 2.05 -11.03
CA MET A 34 4.56 3.03 -10.36
C MET A 34 3.39 2.34 -9.62
N ILE A 35 2.74 1.37 -10.24
CA ILE A 35 1.67 0.60 -9.58
C ILE A 35 2.21 -0.13 -8.35
N THR A 36 3.39 -0.75 -8.45
CA THR A 36 4.03 -1.39 -7.29
C THR A 36 4.36 -0.37 -6.20
N TYR A 37 4.89 0.80 -6.55
CA TYR A 37 5.18 1.87 -5.60
C TYR A 37 3.93 2.34 -4.84
N PHE A 38 2.81 2.58 -5.54
CA PHE A 38 1.54 2.98 -4.90
C PHE A 38 0.89 1.87 -4.08
N ASN A 39 1.06 0.60 -4.48
CA ASN A 39 0.53 -0.52 -3.70
C ASN A 39 1.31 -0.74 -2.39
N VAL A 40 2.61 -0.42 -2.36
CA VAL A 40 3.47 -0.75 -1.22
C VAL A 40 3.70 0.43 -0.28
N SER A 41 3.93 1.63 -0.83
CA SER A 41 4.49 2.73 -0.02
C SER A 41 3.61 3.97 0.05
N GLY A 42 2.84 4.34 -0.99
CA GLY A 42 1.89 5.46 -0.94
C GLY A 42 2.45 6.85 -0.57
N GLY A 43 3.75 6.97 -0.24
CA GLY A 43 4.43 8.14 0.31
C GLY A 43 4.98 7.89 1.73
N PRO A 44 5.88 8.74 2.25
CA PRO A 44 6.51 8.56 3.57
C PRO A 44 5.58 8.92 4.76
N TRP A 45 4.28 8.65 4.62
CA TRP A 45 3.28 8.93 5.64
C TRP A 45 3.42 7.99 6.84
N GLY A 46 3.30 8.52 8.05
CA GLY A 46 3.40 7.73 9.28
C GLY A 46 4.84 7.50 9.75
N SER A 47 5.83 8.13 9.11
CA SER A 47 7.21 8.17 9.61
C SER A 47 7.38 9.20 10.74
N GLU A 48 6.49 10.20 10.80
CA GLU A 48 6.49 11.27 11.78
C GLU A 48 6.41 10.77 13.24
N PRO A 49 5.50 9.87 13.64
CA PRO A 49 5.45 9.36 15.01
C PRO A 49 6.69 8.53 15.38
N ILE A 50 7.37 7.90 14.42
CA ILE A 50 8.61 7.15 14.66
C ILE A 50 9.73 8.13 15.05
N ILE A 51 9.86 9.23 14.29
CA ILE A 51 10.87 10.26 14.55
C ILE A 51 10.54 11.03 15.84
N SER A 52 9.26 11.32 16.08
CA SER A 52 8.80 12.01 17.30
C SER A 52 9.02 11.17 18.56
N SER A 53 8.81 9.86 18.51
CA SER A 53 8.90 8.98 19.69
C SER A 53 10.34 8.59 20.01
N CYS A 54 11.18 8.38 18.99
CA CYS A 54 12.55 7.88 19.19
C CYS A 54 13.63 8.98 19.16
N GLY A 55 13.24 10.23 18.90
CA GLY A 55 14.14 11.37 18.76
C GLY A 55 14.73 11.49 17.34
N PRO A 56 15.21 12.69 16.93
CA PRO A 56 15.52 12.95 15.53
C PRO A 56 16.65 12.09 14.97
N LEU A 57 17.75 11.93 15.70
CA LEU A 57 18.92 11.18 15.21
C LEU A 57 18.63 9.68 15.09
N ILE A 58 18.06 9.06 16.14
CA ILE A 58 17.74 7.63 16.12
C ILE A 58 16.61 7.35 15.11
N GLY A 59 15.62 8.24 15.00
CA GLY A 59 14.50 8.08 14.06
C GLY A 59 14.96 8.11 12.61
N ILE A 60 15.80 9.10 12.24
CA ILE A 60 16.37 9.20 10.89
C ILE A 60 17.25 7.97 10.59
N LEU A 61 18.09 7.55 11.53
CA LEU A 61 18.97 6.40 11.34
C LEU A 61 18.15 5.10 11.19
N ALA A 62 17.12 4.89 12.01
CA ALA A 62 16.23 3.74 11.92
C ALA A 62 15.48 3.70 10.58
N VAL A 63 14.88 4.82 10.17
CA VAL A 63 14.18 4.95 8.88
C VAL A 63 15.14 4.77 7.70
N SER A 64 16.40 5.20 7.83
CA SER A 64 17.39 5.03 6.77
C SER A 64 17.95 3.63 6.67
N ILE A 65 18.15 2.91 7.78
CA ILE A 65 18.77 1.58 7.80
C ILE A 65 17.75 0.48 7.52
N PHE A 66 16.51 0.63 8.00
CA PHE A 66 15.46 -0.38 7.87
C PHE A 66 15.22 -0.86 6.43
N PRO A 67 15.17 0.01 5.40
CA PRO A 67 15.01 -0.42 4.01
C PRO A 67 16.14 -1.32 3.51
N TRP A 68 17.38 -1.14 3.99
CA TRP A 68 18.52 -1.95 3.55
C TRP A 68 18.52 -3.34 4.20
N ILE A 69 18.17 -3.41 5.49
CA ILE A 69 18.17 -4.66 6.23
C ILE A 69 16.96 -5.53 5.88
N TRP A 70 15.79 -4.92 5.65
CA TRP A 70 14.55 -5.66 5.44
C TRP A 70 14.04 -5.58 4.00
N CYS A 71 13.83 -4.37 3.46
CA CYS A 71 13.17 -4.21 2.17
C CYS A 71 14.04 -4.69 0.99
N LEU A 72 15.35 -4.44 1.03
CA LEU A 72 16.29 -4.82 -0.03
C LEU A 72 16.38 -6.35 -0.20
N PRO A 73 16.66 -7.16 0.84
CA PRO A 73 16.70 -8.61 0.67
C PRO A 73 15.33 -9.18 0.26
N THR A 74 14.23 -8.65 0.80
CA THR A 74 12.89 -9.03 0.36
C THR A 74 12.65 -8.73 -1.12
N ALA A 75 13.08 -7.56 -1.62
CA ALA A 75 12.96 -7.19 -3.02
C ALA A 75 13.80 -8.10 -3.94
N LEU A 76 15.02 -8.45 -3.54
CA LEU A 76 15.86 -9.39 -4.28
C LEU A 76 15.24 -10.80 -4.33
N LEU A 77 14.68 -11.28 -3.21
CA LEU A 77 13.98 -12.56 -3.17
C LEU A 77 12.79 -12.58 -4.15
N PHE A 78 12.00 -11.51 -4.17
CA PHE A 78 10.90 -11.40 -5.13
C PHE A 78 11.41 -11.32 -6.57
N ALA A 79 12.52 -10.62 -6.84
CA ALA A 79 13.11 -10.54 -8.17
C ALA A 79 13.53 -11.91 -8.72
N GLU A 80 14.18 -12.74 -7.89
CA GLU A 80 14.54 -14.12 -8.22
C GLU A 80 13.29 -15.00 -8.46
N LEU A 81 12.23 -14.79 -7.68
CA LEU A 81 11.02 -15.59 -7.79
C LEU A 81 10.19 -15.21 -9.03
N PHE A 82 10.14 -13.92 -9.38
CA PHE A 82 9.52 -13.43 -10.62
C PHE A 82 10.28 -13.90 -11.88
N SER A 83 11.61 -14.01 -11.82
CA SER A 83 12.41 -14.53 -12.94
C SER A 83 12.30 -16.05 -13.07
N ALA A 84 12.21 -16.78 -11.95
CA ALA A 84 12.04 -18.24 -11.93
C ALA A 84 10.66 -18.70 -12.44
N PHE A 85 9.60 -17.92 -12.19
CA PHE A 85 8.23 -18.22 -12.62
C PHE A 85 7.66 -17.14 -13.55
N PRO A 86 8.06 -17.11 -14.84
CA PRO A 86 7.64 -16.09 -15.81
C PRO A 86 6.21 -16.33 -16.35
N THR A 87 5.31 -16.82 -15.50
CA THR A 87 3.89 -16.98 -15.78
C THR A 87 3.10 -15.89 -15.07
N ASP A 88 1.91 -15.56 -15.57
CA ASP A 88 0.95 -14.68 -14.89
C ASP A 88 0.40 -15.36 -13.61
N SER A 89 1.28 -15.56 -12.63
CA SER A 89 1.06 -16.33 -11.42
C SER A 89 1.41 -15.49 -10.19
N SER A 90 0.53 -15.47 -9.20
CA SER A 90 0.76 -14.78 -7.93
C SER A 90 1.58 -15.64 -6.96
N PHE A 91 1.98 -15.03 -5.84
CA PHE A 91 2.67 -15.70 -4.73
C PHE A 91 1.94 -16.94 -4.20
N CYS A 92 0.61 -17.03 -4.34
CA CYS A 92 -0.17 -18.23 -4.02
C CYS A 92 0.29 -19.47 -4.82
N THR A 93 0.70 -19.25 -6.08
CA THR A 93 1.18 -20.32 -6.96
C THR A 93 2.56 -20.79 -6.55
N TRP A 94 3.45 -19.87 -6.16
CA TRP A 94 4.80 -20.20 -5.69
C TRP A 94 4.75 -21.02 -4.39
N VAL A 95 3.93 -20.60 -3.43
CA VAL A 95 3.71 -21.35 -2.18
C VAL A 95 3.03 -22.69 -2.46
N GLY A 96 2.06 -22.71 -3.38
CA GLY A 96 1.40 -23.94 -3.80
C GLY A 96 2.34 -24.95 -4.46
N LEU A 97 3.39 -24.48 -5.14
CA LEU A 97 4.44 -25.31 -5.73
C LEU A 97 5.44 -25.83 -4.70
N ALA A 98 5.81 -25.02 -3.71
CA ALA A 98 6.80 -25.39 -2.69
C ALA A 98 6.20 -26.28 -1.58
N PHE A 99 5.02 -25.96 -1.08
CA PHE A 99 4.40 -26.59 0.09
C PHE A 99 3.11 -27.35 -0.23
N GLY A 100 2.72 -27.40 -1.50
CA GLY A 100 1.51 -28.06 -1.97
C GLY A 100 0.27 -27.14 -2.01
N ARG A 101 -0.74 -27.60 -2.74
CA ARG A 101 -1.98 -26.85 -3.01
C ARG A 101 -2.72 -26.28 -1.79
N PRO A 102 -2.87 -26.97 -0.64
CA PRO A 102 -3.59 -26.40 0.50
C PRO A 102 -2.89 -25.14 1.06
N MET A 103 -1.57 -25.11 1.09
CA MET A 103 -0.82 -23.95 1.59
C MET A 103 -0.93 -22.74 0.66
N GLY A 104 -0.96 -22.98 -0.66
CA GLY A 104 -1.23 -21.92 -1.63
C GLY A 104 -2.60 -21.25 -1.43
N PHE A 105 -3.62 -22.02 -1.05
CA PHE A 105 -4.95 -21.49 -0.72
C PHE A 105 -4.92 -20.63 0.56
N HIS A 106 -4.26 -21.11 1.62
CA HIS A 106 -4.16 -20.35 2.88
C HIS A 106 -3.50 -18.99 2.65
N VAL A 107 -2.37 -18.98 1.94
CA VAL A 107 -1.65 -17.73 1.67
C VAL A 107 -2.48 -16.78 0.79
N GLY A 108 -3.21 -17.31 -0.20
CA GLY A 108 -4.13 -16.50 -0.99
C GLY A 108 -5.30 -15.93 -0.19
N TYR A 109 -5.88 -16.73 0.71
CA TYR A 109 -6.96 -16.29 1.59
C TYR A 109 -6.49 -15.17 2.52
N TRP A 110 -5.35 -15.35 3.20
CA TRP A 110 -4.80 -14.35 4.11
C TRP A 110 -4.42 -13.05 3.39
N SER A 111 -3.85 -13.14 2.19
CA SER A 111 -3.55 -11.93 1.40
C SER A 111 -4.82 -11.23 0.93
N TRP A 112 -5.88 -11.97 0.57
CA TRP A 112 -7.16 -11.36 0.23
C TRP A 112 -7.78 -10.65 1.42
N VAL A 113 -7.81 -11.27 2.60
CA VAL A 113 -8.29 -10.64 3.85
C VAL A 113 -7.48 -9.39 4.16
N GLY A 114 -6.15 -9.45 4.08
CA GLY A 114 -5.27 -8.29 4.27
C GLY A 114 -5.61 -7.16 3.29
N GLY A 115 -5.77 -7.48 2.00
CA GLY A 115 -6.13 -6.50 0.98
C GLY A 115 -7.50 -5.85 1.21
N VAL A 116 -8.49 -6.57 1.77
CA VAL A 116 -9.78 -5.99 2.15
C VAL A 116 -9.62 -5.01 3.31
N ILE A 117 -8.82 -5.36 4.31
CA ILE A 117 -8.54 -4.50 5.47
C ILE A 117 -7.79 -3.23 5.02
N ASP A 118 -6.74 -3.37 4.21
CA ASP A 118 -5.97 -2.24 3.68
C ASP A 118 -6.88 -1.27 2.91
N ASN A 119 -7.71 -1.80 2.01
CA ASN A 119 -8.66 -0.98 1.24
C ASN A 119 -9.72 -0.28 2.12
N ALA A 120 -10.04 -0.82 3.30
CA ALA A 120 -10.96 -0.20 4.24
C ALA A 120 -10.30 0.91 5.09
N ILE A 121 -9.00 0.83 5.34
CA ILE A 121 -8.25 1.81 6.13
C ILE A 121 -8.16 3.16 5.41
N TYR A 122 -7.82 3.18 4.11
CA TYR A 122 -7.56 4.45 3.41
C TYR A 122 -8.76 5.43 3.39
N PRO A 123 -10.00 5.01 3.07
CA PRO A 123 -11.17 5.90 3.17
C PRO A 123 -11.42 6.40 4.59
N CYS A 124 -11.14 5.58 5.60
CA CYS A 124 -11.26 5.98 7.01
C CYS A 124 -10.25 7.08 7.34
N LEU A 125 -8.99 6.93 6.92
CA LEU A 125 -7.95 7.94 7.14
C LEU A 125 -8.26 9.27 6.45
N ILE A 126 -8.83 9.23 5.24
CA ILE A 126 -9.25 10.45 4.52
C ILE A 126 -10.33 11.18 5.32
N VAL A 127 -11.37 10.48 5.78
CA VAL A 127 -12.43 11.08 6.57
C VAL A 127 -11.90 11.65 7.87
N ASP A 128 -11.05 10.91 8.56
CA ASP A 128 -10.50 11.34 9.84
C ASP A 128 -9.58 12.56 9.67
N SER A 129 -8.83 12.62 8.56
CA SER A 129 -8.02 13.79 8.19
C SER A 129 -8.88 15.00 7.82
N ILE A 130 -9.97 14.82 7.07
CA ILE A 130 -10.88 15.92 6.72
C ILE A 130 -11.55 16.47 7.98
N ILE A 131 -11.98 15.58 8.88
CA ILE A 131 -12.60 15.98 10.14
C ILE A 131 -11.61 16.74 11.02
N SER A 132 -10.37 16.24 11.17
CA SER A 132 -9.36 16.92 11.99
C SER A 132 -9.05 18.32 11.46
N ILE A 133 -8.98 18.50 10.15
CA ILE A 133 -8.79 19.81 9.50
C ILE A 133 -10.01 20.72 9.69
N THR A 134 -11.22 20.15 9.61
CA THR A 134 -12.48 20.92 9.70
C THR A 134 -12.78 21.35 11.15
N SER A 135 -12.56 20.48 12.13
CA SER A 135 -12.69 20.80 13.56
C SER A 135 -11.53 21.67 14.07
N GLY A 136 -10.40 21.69 13.38
CA GLY A 136 -9.20 22.48 13.70
C GLY A 136 -9.24 23.95 13.25
N GLY A 137 -10.36 24.44 12.69
CA GLY A 137 -10.61 25.88 12.54
C GLY A 137 -10.17 26.56 11.23
N ILE A 138 -9.85 25.83 10.16
CA ILE A 138 -9.53 26.46 8.85
C ILE A 138 -10.76 26.61 7.94
N LEU A 139 -11.79 25.76 8.08
CA LEU A 139 -13.03 25.83 7.27
C LEU A 139 -14.27 25.72 8.16
N GLY A 140 -14.46 26.69 9.07
CA GLY A 140 -15.70 27.01 9.82
C GLY A 140 -16.83 25.99 9.90
N GLY A 141 -16.56 24.76 10.33
CA GLY A 141 -17.51 23.65 10.33
C GLY A 141 -18.01 23.31 11.72
N GLN A 142 -19.19 23.86 12.04
CA GLN A 142 -20.12 23.59 13.14
C GLN A 142 -19.83 22.34 14.02
N ASP A 143 -19.61 22.58 15.31
CA ASP A 143 -19.50 21.57 16.37
C ASP A 143 -20.69 20.59 16.32
N ILE A 144 -20.44 19.36 15.87
CA ILE A 144 -21.42 18.27 15.96
C ILE A 144 -21.39 17.74 17.40
N SER A 145 -22.08 18.44 18.29
CA SER A 145 -22.14 18.22 19.74
C SER A 145 -23.03 17.04 20.18
N ASN A 146 -23.20 16.01 19.35
CA ASN A 146 -23.97 14.80 19.70
C ASN A 146 -23.16 13.54 19.33
N GLU A 147 -22.61 12.84 20.32
CA GLU A 147 -21.74 11.66 20.14
C GLU A 147 -22.34 10.59 19.21
N ASN A 148 -23.65 10.32 19.32
CA ASN A 148 -24.33 9.31 18.51
C ASN A 148 -24.58 9.74 17.06
N THR A 149 -24.87 11.03 16.83
CA THR A 149 -25.07 11.59 15.48
C THR A 149 -23.72 11.76 14.77
N ALA A 150 -22.68 12.11 15.53
CA ALA A 150 -21.31 12.18 15.01
C ALA A 150 -20.81 10.81 14.53
N PHE A 151 -21.09 9.72 15.24
CA PHE A 151 -20.71 8.38 14.78
C PHE A 151 -21.41 7.98 13.48
N GLY A 152 -22.73 8.19 13.39
CA GLY A 152 -23.51 7.86 12.19
C GLY A 152 -23.08 8.66 10.95
N VAL A 153 -22.84 9.97 11.10
CA VAL A 153 -22.37 10.84 10.01
C VAL A 153 -20.94 10.48 9.59
N LYS A 154 -20.05 10.20 10.54
CA LYS A 154 -18.68 9.73 10.24
C LYS A 154 -18.68 8.40 9.49
N PHE A 155 -19.49 7.44 9.93
CA PHE A 155 -19.63 6.16 9.26
C PHE A 155 -20.17 6.30 7.84
N ALA A 156 -21.22 7.11 7.65
CA ALA A 156 -21.79 7.38 6.33
C ALA A 156 -20.79 8.09 5.39
N ALA A 157 -19.99 9.03 5.92
CA ALA A 157 -18.92 9.71 5.17
C ALA A 157 -17.83 8.72 4.72
N ARG A 158 -17.41 7.79 5.61
CA ARG A 158 -16.41 6.76 5.27
C ARG A 158 -16.91 5.83 4.18
N VAL A 159 -18.15 5.36 4.29
CA VAL A 159 -18.77 4.46 3.31
C VAL A 159 -18.97 5.16 1.96
N SER A 160 -19.44 6.41 1.95
CA SER A 160 -19.64 7.16 0.70
C SER A 160 -18.34 7.45 -0.03
N ILE A 161 -17.27 7.81 0.69
CA ILE A 161 -15.93 7.98 0.10
C ILE A 161 -15.38 6.65 -0.41
N ALA A 162 -15.56 5.54 0.32
CA ALA A 162 -15.16 4.21 -0.15
C ALA A 162 -15.87 3.81 -1.45
N ILE A 163 -17.17 4.06 -1.55
CA ILE A 163 -17.96 3.81 -2.77
C ILE A 163 -17.46 4.70 -3.92
N LEU A 164 -17.22 5.99 -3.67
CA LEU A 164 -16.70 6.92 -4.67
C LEU A 164 -15.36 6.45 -5.24
N PHE A 165 -14.44 5.98 -4.40
CA PHE A 165 -13.15 5.45 -4.83
C PHE A 165 -13.24 4.07 -5.49
N MET A 166 -14.30 3.31 -5.23
CA MET A 166 -14.58 2.06 -5.93
C MET A 166 -15.00 2.30 -7.39
N VAL A 167 -15.74 3.38 -7.68
CA VAL A 167 -16.28 3.65 -9.03
C VAL A 167 -15.21 3.64 -10.14
N PRO A 168 -14.05 4.32 -10.00
CA PRO A 168 -12.99 4.26 -10.99
C PRO A 168 -12.43 2.86 -11.26
N THR A 169 -12.45 1.97 -10.26
CA THR A 169 -11.96 0.58 -10.43
C THR A 169 -12.84 -0.26 -11.35
N LEU A 170 -14.10 0.14 -11.53
CA LEU A 170 -15.03 -0.48 -12.48
C LEU A 170 -14.75 -0.05 -13.93
N PHE A 171 -14.06 1.07 -14.13
CA PHE A 171 -13.69 1.56 -15.45
C PHE A 171 -12.29 1.08 -15.86
N SER A 172 -12.20 0.54 -17.07
CA SER A 172 -11.04 -0.12 -17.71
C SER A 172 -9.64 0.13 -17.11
N ILE A 173 -8.96 -0.97 -16.71
CA ILE A 173 -7.59 -1.04 -16.15
C ILE A 173 -6.54 -0.25 -16.97
N LYS A 174 -6.75 -0.07 -18.27
CA LYS A 174 -5.81 0.64 -19.15
C LYS A 174 -5.74 2.15 -18.87
N ILE A 175 -6.82 2.76 -18.38
CA ILE A 175 -6.81 4.18 -18.03
C ILE A 175 -6.04 4.41 -16.72
N VAL A 176 -6.16 3.45 -15.79
CA VAL A 176 -5.59 3.50 -14.45
C VAL A 176 -4.06 3.62 -14.50
N GLY A 177 -3.40 2.86 -15.37
CA GLY A 177 -1.93 2.91 -15.47
C GLY A 177 -1.38 4.31 -15.83
N ARG A 178 -2.05 5.07 -16.71
CA ARG A 178 -1.60 6.41 -17.08
C ARG A 178 -1.99 7.47 -16.05
N THR A 179 -3.16 7.32 -15.43
CA THR A 179 -3.60 8.23 -14.36
C THR A 179 -2.77 8.05 -13.09
N MET A 180 -2.27 6.85 -12.79
CA MET A 180 -1.40 6.60 -11.64
C MET A 180 -0.08 7.39 -11.73
N LEU A 181 0.51 7.55 -12.91
CA LEU A 181 1.71 8.36 -13.07
C LEU A 181 1.46 9.84 -12.75
N VAL A 182 0.35 10.39 -13.23
CA VAL A 182 -0.04 11.78 -12.95
C VAL A 182 -0.32 11.96 -11.46
N LEU A 183 -1.07 11.02 -10.86
CA LEU A 183 -1.35 11.01 -9.42
C LEU A 183 -0.05 10.93 -8.62
N ALA A 184 0.94 10.17 -9.08
CA ALA A 184 2.24 10.07 -8.44
C ALA A 184 2.95 11.40 -8.30
N ILE A 185 2.97 12.15 -9.39
CA ILE A 185 3.61 13.46 -9.44
C ILE A 185 2.88 14.42 -8.50
N ILE A 186 1.54 14.40 -8.53
CA ILE A 186 0.72 15.25 -7.65
C ILE A 186 0.96 14.92 -6.17
N VAL A 187 1.01 13.64 -5.79
CA VAL A 187 1.25 13.21 -4.41
C VAL A 187 2.69 13.48 -3.97
N ALA A 188 3.67 13.36 -4.87
CA ALA A 188 5.07 13.65 -4.55
C ALA A 188 5.35 15.16 -4.41
N MET A 189 4.62 16.01 -5.12
CA MET A 189 4.82 17.47 -5.11
C MET A 189 4.83 18.09 -3.71
N PRO A 190 3.83 17.89 -2.82
CA PRO A 190 3.85 18.49 -1.48
C PRO A 190 5.05 18.03 -0.65
N PHE A 191 5.51 16.78 -0.80
CA PHE A 191 6.71 16.30 -0.12
C PHE A 191 7.96 17.00 -0.61
N VAL A 192 8.11 17.19 -1.92
CA VAL A 192 9.25 17.94 -2.48
C VAL A 192 9.25 19.36 -1.95
N VAL A 193 8.09 20.02 -1.89
CA VAL A 193 7.96 21.37 -1.31
C VAL A 193 8.35 21.38 0.16
N LEU A 194 7.84 20.43 0.96
CA LEU A 194 8.18 20.32 2.38
C LEU A 194 9.69 20.11 2.58
N VAL A 195 10.35 19.27 1.78
CA VAL A 195 11.80 19.06 1.86
C VAL A 195 12.55 20.34 1.51
N VAL A 196 12.18 21.03 0.43
CA VAL A 196 12.84 22.28 0.01
C VAL A 196 12.70 23.38 1.07
N VAL A 197 11.53 23.50 1.71
CA VAL A 197 11.28 24.46 2.79
C VAL A 197 11.97 24.05 4.09
N ALA A 198 12.07 22.76 4.37
CA ALA A 198 12.69 22.25 5.60
C ALA A 198 14.22 22.40 5.59
N ILE A 199 14.90 22.20 4.45
CA ILE A 199 16.37 22.31 4.32
C ILE A 199 16.96 23.57 4.99
N PRO A 200 16.47 24.80 4.74
CA PRO A 200 17.01 26.00 5.37
C PRO A 200 16.69 26.14 6.87
N GLN A 201 15.73 25.36 7.39
CA GLN A 201 15.30 25.39 8.80
C GLN A 201 15.97 24.31 9.65
N VAL A 202 16.79 23.43 9.05
CA VAL A 202 17.47 22.35 9.78
C VAL A 202 18.54 22.93 10.70
N ASN A 203 18.29 22.88 12.00
CA ASN A 203 19.31 23.17 13.00
C ASN A 203 19.93 21.86 13.53
N PRO A 204 21.20 21.55 13.20
CA PRO A 204 21.84 20.28 13.56
C PRO A 204 22.04 20.10 15.07
N SER A 205 21.97 21.17 15.88
CA SER A 205 21.98 21.06 17.34
C SER A 205 20.76 20.31 17.90
N ASN A 206 19.63 20.34 17.18
CA ASN A 206 18.39 19.71 17.62
C ASN A 206 18.41 18.19 17.40
N TRP A 207 19.41 17.65 16.70
CA TRP A 207 19.48 16.21 16.43
C TRP A 207 19.80 15.38 17.68
N LEU A 208 20.49 15.99 18.66
CA LEU A 208 20.88 15.37 19.92
C LEU A 208 19.84 15.58 21.03
N VAL A 209 18.81 16.39 20.79
CA VAL A 209 17.75 16.65 21.77
C VAL A 209 16.74 15.50 21.69
N VAL A 210 16.76 14.64 22.68
CA VAL A 210 15.69 13.66 22.94
C VAL A 210 14.60 14.42 23.70
N SER A 211 13.44 14.64 23.09
CA SER A 211 12.31 15.23 23.81
C SER A 211 11.81 14.24 24.87
N GLU A 212 11.98 14.57 26.15
CA GLU A 212 11.46 13.77 27.28
C GLU A 212 9.93 13.82 27.43
N ASP A 213 9.23 14.71 26.70
CA ASP A 213 7.77 14.87 26.79
C ASP A 213 7.04 14.17 25.62
N VAL A 214 6.93 12.85 25.71
CA VAL A 214 5.81 12.12 25.10
C VAL A 214 5.04 11.47 26.24
N ARG A 215 4.22 12.26 26.94
CA ARG A 215 3.21 11.71 27.85
C ARG A 215 2.11 11.08 26.99
N VAL A 216 2.05 9.77 27.07
CA VAL A 216 0.97 8.89 26.57
C VAL A 216 -0.36 9.30 27.20
#